data_AF-A0A6P0IU88-F1
#
_entry.id   AF-A0A6P0IU88-F1
#
_cell.length_a   1.000
_cell.length_b   1.000
_cell.length_c   1.000
_cell.angle_alpha   90.00
_cell.angle_beta   90.00
_cell.angle_gamma   90.00
#
_symmetry.space_group_name_H-M   'P 1'
#
loop_
_entity.id
_entity.type
_entity.pdbx_description
1 polymer ?
#
loop_
_entity_poly.entity_id
_entity_poly.type
_entity_poly.pdbx_seq_one_letter_code
_entity_poly.pdbx_strand_id
1 'polypeptide(L)'
;SNGLSLFPFTLSDVRSRCNCPDPKNPCKHIAAVYYELGDRFSEDPFVLFQLRGSTKEQILDALRKLRSGQTGETSATEQPSSIPNLTSADQNPDQNTEEGESAIGDPETSVNIQQFWQYDQPLDSSLVVIAPPTDSGTVLDVLGTIPLGAADPRVMQYLKGIYQIVSQQAVISALNRDS
;
A
#
# COMPACT_ATOMS: atom_id res chain seq x y z
N SER A 1 14.70 -4.24 8.84
CA SER A 1 13.58 -4.75 8.02
C SER A 1 12.69 -5.62 8.89
N ASN A 2 11.64 -5.04 9.48
CA ASN A 2 10.68 -5.79 10.33
C ASN A 2 9.57 -6.40 9.46
N GLY A 3 9.96 -7.31 8.56
CA GLY A 3 9.04 -8.03 7.70
C GLY A 3 8.59 -9.34 8.35
N LEU A 4 7.37 -9.38 8.89
CA LEU A 4 6.73 -10.63 9.29
C LEU A 4 6.48 -11.48 8.04
N SER A 5 7.09 -12.67 7.95
CA SER A 5 6.85 -13.55 6.81
C SER A 5 5.43 -14.08 6.82
N LEU A 6 4.71 -13.79 5.74
CA LEU A 6 3.37 -14.34 5.49
C LEU A 6 3.43 -15.82 5.08
N PHE A 7 4.59 -16.26 4.59
CA PHE A 7 4.87 -17.66 4.25
C PHE A 7 5.67 -18.38 5.34
N PRO A 8 5.46 -19.69 5.52
CA PRO A 8 6.29 -20.51 6.38
C PRO A 8 7.73 -20.55 5.88
N PHE A 9 8.71 -20.60 6.79
CA PHE A 9 10.14 -20.62 6.45
C PHE A 9 10.64 -22.03 6.14
N THR A 10 10.00 -23.05 6.69
CA THR A 10 10.38 -24.45 6.52
C THR A 10 9.16 -25.32 6.17
N LEU A 11 9.39 -26.45 5.51
CA LEU A 11 8.35 -27.46 5.27
C LEU A 11 7.71 -27.99 6.58
N SER A 12 8.46 -27.98 7.68
CA SER A 12 7.98 -28.39 9.02
C SER A 12 6.90 -27.47 9.59
N ASP A 13 6.86 -26.22 9.15
CA ASP A 13 5.84 -25.24 9.56
C ASP A 13 4.49 -25.53 8.88
N VAL A 14 4.47 -26.26 7.75
CA VAL A 14 3.27 -26.64 7.01
C VAL A 14 2.82 -28.06 7.37
N ARG A 15 1.87 -28.16 8.30
CA ARG A 15 1.29 -29.45 8.70
C ARG A 15 0.23 -29.92 7.70
N SER A 16 0.64 -30.71 6.72
CA SER A 16 -0.26 -31.42 5.81
C SER A 16 -0.46 -32.89 6.21
N ARG A 17 -1.63 -33.43 5.83
CA ARG A 17 -2.00 -34.85 5.97
C ARG A 17 -2.74 -35.28 4.71
N CYS A 18 -2.54 -36.52 4.29
CA CYS A 18 -3.26 -37.14 3.18
C CYS A 18 -3.57 -38.59 3.54
N ASN A 19 -4.72 -39.10 3.09
CA ASN A 19 -5.16 -40.49 3.33
C ASN A 19 -4.64 -41.47 2.27
N CYS A 20 -3.65 -41.09 1.46
CA CYS A 20 -3.06 -41.94 0.44
C CYS A 20 -2.09 -42.99 1.02
N PRO A 21 -1.85 -44.12 0.33
CA PRO A 21 -0.93 -45.17 0.79
C PRO A 21 0.56 -44.82 0.67
N ASP A 22 0.92 -43.60 0.27
CA ASP A 22 2.31 -43.12 0.19
C ASP A 22 2.77 -42.64 1.59
N PRO A 23 3.82 -43.24 2.20
CA PRO A 23 4.29 -42.85 3.53
C PRO A 23 5.09 -41.53 3.54
N LYS A 24 5.40 -40.94 2.38
CA LYS A 24 6.14 -39.67 2.31
C LYS A 24 5.27 -38.47 2.68
N ASN A 25 5.87 -37.50 3.36
CA ASN A 25 5.25 -36.19 3.59
C ASN A 25 6.24 -35.07 3.22
N PRO A 26 5.93 -34.19 2.24
CA PRO A 26 4.76 -34.21 1.37
C PRO A 26 4.77 -35.39 0.38
N CYS A 27 3.62 -36.05 0.22
CA CYS A 27 3.39 -37.01 -0.87
C CYS A 27 3.06 -36.26 -2.18
N LYS A 28 3.00 -36.98 -3.31
CA LYS A 28 2.68 -36.38 -4.62
C LYS A 28 1.36 -35.58 -4.64
N HIS A 29 0.35 -35.97 -3.87
CA HIS A 29 -0.94 -35.26 -3.80
C HIS A 29 -0.82 -33.95 -3.02
N ILE A 30 -0.11 -33.97 -1.88
CA ILE A 30 0.17 -32.77 -1.09
C ILE A 30 1.01 -31.79 -1.91
N ALA A 31 2.02 -32.29 -2.64
CA ALA A 31 2.83 -31.47 -3.54
C ALA A 31 1.98 -30.80 -4.63
N ALA A 32 1.08 -31.54 -5.29
CA ALA A 32 0.16 -30.97 -6.28
C ALA A 32 -0.73 -29.86 -5.69
N VAL A 33 -1.27 -30.05 -4.47
CA VAL A 33 -2.04 -29.02 -3.76
C VAL A 33 -1.18 -27.80 -3.42
N TYR A 34 0.08 -27.98 -3.04
CA TYR A 34 0.99 -26.85 -2.78
C TYR A 34 1.32 -26.04 -4.04
N TYR A 35 1.48 -26.69 -5.20
CA TYR A 35 1.66 -25.99 -6.48
C TYR A 35 0.40 -25.19 -6.86
N GLU A 36 -0.78 -25.81 -6.82
CA GLU A 36 -2.05 -25.13 -7.12
C GLU A 36 -2.31 -23.93 -6.18
N LEU A 37 -1.97 -24.05 -4.89
CA LEU A 37 -2.04 -22.95 -3.93
C LEU A 37 -1.03 -21.84 -4.25
N GLY A 38 0.19 -22.18 -4.67
CA GLY A 38 1.21 -21.21 -5.09
C GLY A 38 0.77 -20.36 -6.28
N ASP A 39 0.14 -20.99 -7.27
CA ASP A 39 -0.44 -20.29 -8.42
C ASP A 39 -1.60 -19.37 -7.97
N ARG A 40 -2.52 -19.87 -7.12
CA ARG A 40 -3.61 -19.04 -6.57
C ARG A 40 -3.12 -17.86 -5.74
N PHE A 41 -2.04 -17.99 -4.95
CA PHE A 41 -1.47 -16.87 -4.21
C PHE A 41 -0.80 -15.83 -5.12
N SER A 42 -0.36 -16.24 -6.31
CA SER A 42 0.20 -15.35 -7.33
C SER A 42 -0.90 -14.58 -8.07
N GLU A 43 -2.09 -15.18 -8.21
CA GLU A 43 -3.30 -14.54 -8.76
C GLU A 43 -3.99 -13.62 -7.74
N ASP A 44 -4.19 -14.06 -6.49
CA ASP A 44 -4.76 -13.26 -5.39
C ASP A 44 -4.01 -13.49 -4.06
N PRO A 45 -3.19 -12.51 -3.60
CA PRO A 45 -2.46 -12.63 -2.34
C PRO A 45 -3.38 -12.55 -1.10
N PHE A 46 -4.63 -12.09 -1.20
CA PHE A 46 -5.54 -12.05 -0.06
C PHE A 46 -6.02 -13.45 0.39
N VAL A 47 -5.99 -14.45 -0.50
CA VAL A 47 -6.31 -15.84 -0.17
C VAL A 47 -5.43 -16.37 0.97
N LEU A 48 -4.16 -15.96 1.03
CA LEU A 48 -3.23 -16.34 2.10
C LEU A 48 -3.70 -15.87 3.48
N PHE A 49 -4.30 -14.69 3.57
CA PHE A 49 -4.87 -14.17 4.81
C PHE A 49 -6.24 -14.78 5.11
N GLN A 50 -7.04 -15.09 4.08
CA GLN A 50 -8.31 -15.79 4.24
C GLN A 50 -8.10 -17.19 4.85
N LEU A 51 -7.04 -17.90 4.45
CA LEU A 51 -6.60 -19.16 5.07
C LEU A 51 -6.12 -18.98 6.53
N ARG A 52 -5.72 -17.76 6.93
CA ARG A 52 -5.43 -17.38 8.33
C ARG A 52 -6.67 -16.82 9.06
N GLY A 53 -7.85 -16.82 8.43
CA GLY A 53 -9.11 -16.35 9.03
C GLY A 53 -9.33 -14.84 8.97
N SER A 54 -8.63 -14.10 8.11
CA SER A 54 -8.83 -12.65 7.92
C SER A 54 -9.28 -12.34 6.50
N THR A 55 -10.36 -11.58 6.34
CA THR A 55 -10.85 -11.15 5.03
C THR A 55 -10.06 -9.96 4.50
N LYS A 56 -10.12 -9.74 3.18
CA LYS A 56 -9.52 -8.59 2.50
C LYS A 56 -9.99 -7.26 3.09
N GLU A 57 -11.28 -7.16 3.38
CA GLU A 57 -11.94 -5.97 3.92
C GLU A 57 -11.39 -5.66 5.32
N GLN A 58 -11.33 -6.66 6.20
CA GLN A 58 -10.75 -6.52 7.55
C GLN A 58 -9.31 -6.03 7.51
N ILE A 59 -8.50 -6.53 6.58
CA ILE A 59 -7.09 -6.13 6.41
C ILE A 59 -7.00 -4.69 5.90
N LEU A 60 -7.77 -4.34 4.88
CA LEU A 60 -7.78 -2.98 4.33
C LEU A 60 -8.30 -1.95 5.34
N ASP A 61 -9.34 -2.29 6.11
CA ASP A 61 -9.88 -1.45 7.17
C ASP A 61 -8.87 -1.25 8.31
N ALA A 62 -8.19 -2.32 8.74
CA ALA A 62 -7.11 -2.24 9.73
C ALA A 62 -5.94 -1.36 9.22
N LEU A 63 -5.53 -1.52 7.96
CA LEU A 63 -4.49 -0.70 7.34
C LEU A 63 -4.90 0.77 7.22
N ARG A 64 -6.16 1.09 6.89
CA ARG A 64 -6.65 2.48 6.89
C ARG A 64 -6.60 3.08 8.30
N LYS A 65 -7.12 2.36 9.31
CA LYS A 65 -7.11 2.80 10.72
C LYS A 65 -5.69 3.03 11.27
N LEU A 66 -4.73 2.19 10.90
CA LEU A 66 -3.32 2.37 11.29
C LEU A 66 -2.71 3.63 10.66
N ARG A 67 -3.02 3.93 9.39
CA ARG A 67 -2.54 5.14 8.71
C ARG A 67 -3.16 6.42 9.26
N SER A 68 -4.48 6.42 9.51
CA SER A 68 -5.17 7.57 10.12
C SER A 68 -4.78 7.78 11.59
N GLY A 69 -4.44 6.71 12.31
CA GLY A 69 -3.89 6.80 13.67
C GLY A 69 -2.50 7.43 13.73
N GLN A 70 -1.63 7.11 12.76
CA GLN A 70 -0.29 7.72 12.66
C GLN A 70 -0.30 9.20 12.30
N THR A 71 -1.40 9.74 11.78
CA THR A 71 -1.54 11.18 11.48
C THR A 71 -1.91 12.03 12.70
N GLY A 72 -2.13 11.43 13.88
CA GLY A 72 -2.70 12.09 15.06
C GLY A 72 -1.79 12.23 16.29
N GLU A 73 -0.60 11.63 16.33
CA GLU A 73 0.28 11.66 17.52
C GLU A 73 1.19 12.90 17.58
N THR A 74 0.62 14.11 17.44
CA THR A 74 1.24 15.35 17.94
C THR A 74 0.19 16.37 18.39
N SER A 75 -0.51 16.06 19.49
CA SER A 75 -0.85 17.02 20.56
C SER A 75 -1.67 16.32 21.64
N ALA A 76 -1.21 16.39 22.88
CA ALA A 76 -1.99 15.97 24.03
C ALA A 76 -2.92 17.11 24.51
N THR A 77 -3.82 16.72 25.42
CA THR A 77 -4.31 17.54 26.56
C THR A 77 -5.73 18.15 26.45
N GLU A 78 -6.61 17.57 27.29
CA GLU A 78 -7.74 18.18 28.02
C GLU A 78 -9.04 18.59 27.31
N GLN A 79 -10.02 17.68 27.40
CA GLN A 79 -11.35 18.02 27.93
C GLN A 79 -11.23 18.36 29.45
N PRO A 80 -12.10 19.19 30.09
CA PRO A 80 -13.55 18.94 30.05
C PRO A 80 -14.55 20.12 30.18
N SER A 81 -15.73 19.90 29.58
CA SER A 81 -17.08 20.21 30.12
C SER A 81 -17.66 21.64 30.20
N SER A 82 -18.99 21.69 29.95
CA SER A 82 -20.01 22.58 30.54
C SER A 82 -20.50 23.82 29.74
N ILE A 83 -21.64 23.62 29.07
CA ILE A 83 -22.74 24.59 28.80
C ILE A 83 -23.69 24.57 30.05
N PRO A 84 -24.68 25.48 30.32
CA PRO A 84 -25.41 26.39 29.41
C PRO A 84 -25.91 27.78 29.95
N ASN A 85 -26.40 28.63 29.02
CA ASN A 85 -27.71 29.33 29.03
C ASN A 85 -27.79 30.25 27.79
N LEU A 86 -28.84 30.28 26.93
CA LEU A 86 -30.32 30.35 27.08
C LEU A 86 -30.90 31.77 27.21
N THR A 87 -32.09 31.95 26.63
CA THR A 87 -32.98 33.14 26.53
C THR A 87 -32.68 34.13 25.39
N SER A 88 -33.65 34.59 24.57
CA SER A 88 -35.10 34.26 24.50
C SER A 88 -35.74 34.68 23.16
N ALA A 89 -36.80 33.94 22.76
CA ALA A 89 -38.02 34.33 22.00
C ALA A 89 -37.88 35.10 20.64
N ASP A 90 -38.76 34.93 19.64
CA ASP A 90 -40.18 34.56 19.73
C ASP A 90 -40.77 33.98 18.39
N GLN A 91 -41.85 33.19 18.53
CA GLN A 91 -42.91 32.85 17.54
C GLN A 91 -42.60 32.29 16.11
N ASN A 92 -42.55 30.94 16.04
CA ASN A 92 -43.46 29.99 15.32
C ASN A 92 -44.59 30.52 14.39
N PRO A 93 -45.22 29.66 13.54
CA PRO A 93 -44.73 28.47 12.80
C PRO A 93 -45.19 28.42 11.32
N ASP A 94 -44.57 27.58 10.48
CA ASP A 94 -45.36 26.72 9.57
C ASP A 94 -44.58 25.49 9.03
N GLN A 95 -45.28 24.36 8.93
CA GLN A 95 -44.95 23.09 8.23
C GLN A 95 -43.85 22.14 8.80
N ASN A 96 -44.31 21.05 9.43
CA ASN A 96 -43.58 19.82 9.81
C ASN A 96 -43.40 18.87 8.58
N THR A 97 -42.25 18.18 8.37
CA THR A 97 -41.76 16.89 8.96
C THR A 97 -42.51 15.67 8.36
N GLU A 98 -41.92 14.56 7.92
CA GLU A 98 -40.75 13.73 8.34
C GLU A 98 -39.83 13.40 7.12
N GLU A 99 -38.56 12.92 7.17
CA GLU A 99 -37.45 12.83 8.15
C GLU A 99 -36.10 12.75 7.34
N GLY A 100 -34.89 12.90 7.89
CA GLY A 100 -34.02 11.89 8.53
C GLY A 100 -33.24 11.03 7.50
N GLU A 101 -31.90 11.03 7.35
CA GLU A 101 -30.78 11.46 8.21
C GLU A 101 -29.64 12.11 7.39
N SER A 102 -28.95 13.08 7.99
CA SER A 102 -27.71 13.67 7.43
C SER A 102 -26.47 13.16 8.16
N ALA A 103 -25.54 12.62 7.35
CA ALA A 103 -24.09 12.72 7.49
C ALA A 103 -23.43 12.47 8.87
N ILE A 104 -22.75 11.33 8.98
CA ILE A 104 -21.38 11.30 9.48
C ILE A 104 -20.53 10.56 8.45
N GLY A 105 -19.79 11.30 7.63
CA GLY A 105 -18.81 10.77 6.68
C GLY A 105 -17.68 11.77 6.56
N ASP A 106 -16.46 11.35 6.92
CA ASP A 106 -15.27 12.21 6.89
C ASP A 106 -14.99 12.69 5.46
N PRO A 107 -14.94 14.02 5.20
CA PRO A 107 -14.94 14.56 3.84
C PRO A 107 -13.55 14.76 3.21
N GLU A 108 -12.51 14.09 3.70
CA GLU A 108 -11.12 14.31 3.23
C GLU A 108 -10.41 13.03 2.77
N THR A 109 -10.76 12.56 1.55
CA THR A 109 -9.81 12.14 0.48
C THR A 109 -10.57 11.61 -0.75
N SER A 110 -11.44 12.43 -1.35
CA SER A 110 -11.90 12.20 -2.72
C SER A 110 -10.75 12.50 -3.69
N VAL A 111 -9.94 11.47 -3.99
CA VAL A 111 -8.79 11.60 -4.90
C VAL A 111 -9.26 12.07 -6.28
N ASN A 112 -8.93 13.31 -6.64
CA ASN A 112 -9.29 13.89 -7.93
C ASN A 112 -8.36 13.33 -9.02
N ILE A 113 -8.89 12.47 -9.88
CA ILE A 113 -8.11 11.77 -10.93
C ILE A 113 -7.54 12.75 -11.96
N GLN A 114 -8.24 13.85 -12.26
CA GLN A 114 -7.78 14.87 -13.22
C GLN A 114 -6.60 15.68 -12.68
N GLN A 115 -6.54 15.89 -11.37
CA GLN A 115 -5.46 16.60 -10.67
C GLN A 115 -4.31 15.66 -10.22
N PHE A 116 -4.50 14.34 -10.23
CA PHE A 116 -3.61 13.34 -9.62
C PHE A 116 -2.12 13.40 -10.07
N TRP A 117 -1.86 13.82 -11.31
CA TRP A 117 -0.50 13.93 -11.87
C TRP A 117 0.10 15.34 -11.76
N GLN A 118 -0.53 16.25 -11.03
CA GLN A 118 -0.01 17.60 -10.79
C GLN A 118 0.81 17.61 -9.50
N TYR A 119 2.09 17.96 -9.63
CA TYR A 119 3.07 18.05 -8.55
C TYR A 119 3.30 19.53 -8.18
N ASP A 120 2.22 20.23 -7.85
CA ASP A 120 2.22 21.64 -7.45
C ASP A 120 2.64 21.85 -5.99
N GLN A 121 2.44 20.84 -5.14
CA GLN A 121 2.97 20.79 -3.78
C GLN A 121 4.33 20.08 -3.71
N PRO A 122 5.24 20.47 -2.79
CA PRO A 122 6.43 19.70 -2.50
C PRO A 122 6.03 18.31 -1.98
N LEU A 123 6.74 17.28 -2.43
CA LEU A 123 6.58 15.93 -1.88
C LEU A 123 6.93 15.93 -0.39
N ASP A 124 6.16 15.21 0.41
CA ASP A 124 6.47 14.93 1.81
C ASP A 124 7.88 14.33 1.91
N SER A 125 8.77 15.01 2.63
CA SER A 125 10.18 14.63 2.75
C SER A 125 10.38 13.30 3.48
N SER A 126 9.39 12.82 4.24
CA SER A 126 9.40 11.49 4.84
C SER A 126 9.15 10.36 3.83
N LEU A 127 8.52 10.65 2.69
CA LEU A 127 8.21 9.67 1.65
C LEU A 127 9.32 9.53 0.59
N VAL A 128 10.29 10.46 0.55
CA VAL A 128 11.27 10.58 -0.54
C VAL A 128 12.66 10.11 -0.08
N VAL A 129 12.89 8.79 -0.11
CA VAL A 129 14.23 8.22 0.06
C VAL A 129 14.90 8.06 -1.30
N ILE A 130 15.60 9.11 -1.76
CA ILE A 130 16.47 9.02 -2.96
C ILE A 130 17.82 8.43 -2.54
N ALA A 131 17.84 7.12 -2.33
CA ALA A 131 19.09 6.37 -2.20
C ALA A 131 19.56 5.90 -3.59
N PRO A 132 20.85 6.06 -3.95
CA PRO A 132 21.38 5.40 -5.14
C PRO A 132 21.28 3.88 -4.96
N PRO A 133 21.05 3.11 -6.06
CA PRO A 133 21.06 1.65 -5.96
C PRO A 133 22.43 1.17 -5.47
N THR A 134 22.43 0.23 -4.52
CA THR A 134 23.66 -0.38 -3.98
C THR A 134 24.29 -1.40 -4.94
N ASP A 135 23.59 -1.73 -6.02
CA ASP A 135 24.05 -2.54 -7.14
C ASP A 135 24.12 -1.68 -8.41
N SER A 136 24.95 -2.12 -9.36
CA SER A 136 25.14 -1.52 -10.69
C SER A 136 23.91 -1.61 -11.61
N GLY A 137 22.87 -2.35 -11.21
CA GLY A 137 21.63 -2.51 -11.96
C GLY A 137 20.84 -1.21 -12.13
N THR A 138 20.39 -0.96 -13.36
CA THR A 138 19.52 0.18 -13.68
C THR A 138 18.05 -0.23 -13.71
N VAL A 139 17.11 0.72 -13.69
CA VAL A 139 15.67 0.41 -13.89
C VAL A 139 15.42 -0.29 -15.24
N LEU A 140 16.28 -0.07 -16.24
CA LEU A 140 16.24 -0.77 -17.53
C LEU A 140 16.55 -2.27 -17.41
N ASP A 141 17.31 -2.68 -16.41
CA ASP A 141 17.58 -4.10 -16.12
C ASP A 141 16.37 -4.76 -15.43
N VAL A 142 15.58 -4.00 -14.68
CA VAL A 142 14.32 -4.45 -14.06
C VAL A 142 13.18 -4.54 -15.08
N LEU A 143 13.09 -3.59 -16.01
CA LEU A 143 12.09 -3.57 -17.08
C LEU A 143 12.37 -4.59 -18.21
N GLY A 144 13.58 -5.14 -18.26
CA GLY A 144 14.00 -6.10 -19.27
C GLY A 144 14.19 -5.50 -20.67
N THR A 145 14.24 -6.36 -21.68
CA THR A 145 14.46 -5.93 -23.07
C THR A 145 13.22 -5.25 -23.64
N ILE A 146 13.35 -3.97 -24.03
CA ILE A 146 12.25 -3.22 -24.66
C ILE A 146 11.85 -3.91 -25.98
N PRO A 147 10.56 -4.27 -26.18
CA PRO A 147 10.09 -5.04 -27.34
C PRO A 147 9.93 -4.18 -28.61
N LEU A 148 10.90 -3.32 -28.90
CA LEU A 148 11.00 -2.67 -30.20
C LEU A 148 11.60 -3.68 -31.18
N GLY A 149 10.92 -3.94 -32.30
CA GLY A 149 11.42 -4.85 -33.33
C GLY A 149 12.80 -4.39 -33.83
N ALA A 150 13.81 -5.25 -33.63
CA ALA A 150 15.22 -4.91 -33.84
C ALA A 150 15.75 -3.74 -32.98
N ALA A 151 15.40 -3.72 -31.68
CA ALA A 151 16.09 -2.90 -30.68
C ALA A 151 17.61 -3.18 -30.70
N ASP A 152 18.36 -2.26 -31.32
CA ASP A 152 19.81 -2.37 -31.41
C ASP A 152 20.44 -2.33 -30.00
N PRO A 153 21.36 -3.25 -29.64
CA PRO A 153 22.05 -3.23 -28.34
C PRO A 153 22.67 -1.88 -27.99
N ARG A 154 23.03 -1.07 -28.99
CA ARG A 154 23.53 0.30 -28.83
C ARG A 154 22.51 1.24 -28.16
N VAL A 155 21.20 1.03 -28.36
CA VAL A 155 20.14 1.83 -27.72
C VAL A 155 20.09 1.56 -26.21
N MET A 156 20.14 0.30 -25.80
CA MET A 156 20.17 -0.06 -24.38
C MET A 156 21.44 0.47 -23.70
N GLN A 157 22.60 0.37 -24.37
CA GLN A 157 23.86 0.92 -23.86
C GLN A 157 23.79 2.46 -23.69
N TYR A 158 23.19 3.17 -24.65
CA TYR A 158 22.99 4.61 -24.58
C TYR A 158 22.04 5.00 -23.43
N LEU A 159 20.89 4.34 -23.32
CA LEU A 159 19.91 4.60 -22.27
C LEU A 159 20.48 4.32 -20.86
N LYS A 160 21.32 3.28 -20.69
CA LYS A 160 22.04 3.04 -19.43
C LYS A 160 22.95 4.20 -19.04
N GLY A 161 23.69 4.76 -20.00
CA GLY A 161 24.52 5.95 -19.77
C GLY A 161 23.70 7.17 -19.37
N ILE A 162 22.60 7.44 -20.07
CA ILE A 162 21.68 8.54 -19.71
C ILE A 162 21.09 8.35 -18.30
N TYR A 163 20.66 7.13 -17.95
CA TYR A 163 20.09 6.83 -16.64
C TYR A 163 21.08 7.11 -15.49
N GLN A 164 22.35 6.76 -15.66
CA GLN A 164 23.41 7.06 -14.68
C GLN A 164 23.66 8.56 -14.51
N ILE A 165 23.62 9.34 -15.58
CA ILE A 165 23.82 10.81 -15.53
C ILE A 165 22.62 11.48 -14.84
N VAL A 166 21.39 11.13 -15.26
CA VAL A 166 20.16 11.73 -14.73
C VAL A 166 19.97 11.39 -13.25
N SER A 167 20.24 10.16 -12.83
CA SER A 167 20.14 9.77 -11.41
C SER A 167 21.14 10.51 -10.51
N GLN A 168 22.39 10.69 -10.94
CA GLN A 168 23.37 11.52 -10.21
C GLN A 168 22.93 12.97 -10.11
N GLN A 169 22.46 13.56 -11.22
CA GLN A 169 21.99 14.94 -11.24
C GLN A 169 20.73 15.14 -10.38
N ALA A 170 19.83 14.14 -10.33
CA ALA A 170 18.64 14.16 -9.48
C ALA A 170 19.01 14.14 -7.99
N VAL A 171 20.00 13.33 -7.58
CA VAL A 171 20.53 13.34 -6.20
C VAL A 171 21.11 14.70 -5.83
N ILE A 172 21.95 15.29 -6.71
CA ILE A 172 22.54 16.61 -6.49
C ILE A 172 21.43 17.69 -6.40
N SER A 173 20.44 17.66 -7.29
CA SER A 173 19.34 18.62 -7.29
C SER A 173 18.38 18.45 -6.11
N ALA A 174 18.30 17.25 -5.51
CA ALA A 174 17.51 17.01 -4.30
C ALA A 174 18.24 17.54 -3.06
N LEU A 175 19.54 17.27 -2.94
CA LEU A 175 20.38 17.74 -1.82
C LEU A 175 20.57 19.26 -1.79
N ASN A 176 20.57 19.91 -2.97
CA ASN A 176 20.74 21.37 -3.08
C ASN A 176 19.41 22.15 -3.01
N ARG A 177 18.28 21.51 -2.66
CA ARG A 177 16.95 22.16 -2.67
C ARG A 177 16.62 22.89 -1.36
N ASP A 178 17.48 22.78 -0.35
CA ASP A 178 17.35 23.41 0.97
C ASP A 178 18.18 24.72 1.08
N SER A 179 18.20 25.55 0.03
CA SER A 179 18.98 26.82 -0.03
C SER A 179 18.23 27.94 -0.74
#